data_AF-A0A834G6K5-F1
#
_entry.id   AF-A0A834G6K5-F1
#
_cell.length_a   1.000
_cell.length_b   1.000
_cell.length_c   1.000
_cell.angle_alpha   90.00
_cell.angle_beta   90.00
_cell.angle_gamma   90.00
#
_symmetry.space_group_name_H-M   'P 1'
#
loop_
_entity.id
_entity.type
_entity.pdbx_description
1 polymer ?
#
loop_
_entity_poly.entity_id
_entity_poly.type
_entity_poly.pdbx_seq_one_letter_code
_entity_poly.pdbx_strand_id
1 'polypeptide(L)'
;MAKYGDSQLYEIAMVLESSGQQFIWVIRREKNKEKNEGWQPDGFEERMKDTGLIIRGWAPQVLILDHKAVGGFLTHCGWNSTSEGLSTGVSMVTWPVFGEQFYNEKLVTEILRIWISIGALKWRLVIGG
;
A
#
# COMPACT_ATOMS: atom_id res chain seq x y z
N MET A 1 -1.50 -8.69 -6.33
CA MET A 1 -1.49 -7.77 -5.17
C MET A 1 -0.61 -8.36 -4.09
N ALA A 2 0.24 -7.56 -3.48
CA ALA A 2 1.15 -7.98 -2.41
C ALA A 2 0.38 -8.65 -1.24
N LYS A 3 0.92 -9.75 -0.71
CA LYS A 3 0.46 -10.34 0.56
C LYS A 3 1.52 -10.04 1.63
N TYR A 4 1.13 -9.29 2.64
CA TYR A 4 1.94 -9.02 3.81
C TYR A 4 1.52 -9.93 4.97
N GLY A 5 2.48 -10.37 5.77
CA GLY A 5 2.23 -11.15 6.99
C GLY A 5 1.67 -10.26 8.11
N ASP A 6 1.17 -10.89 9.17
CA ASP A 6 0.51 -10.19 10.29
C ASP A 6 1.40 -9.12 10.93
N SER A 7 2.67 -9.43 11.18
CA SER A 7 3.63 -8.48 11.75
C SER A 7 3.81 -7.24 10.87
N GLN A 8 3.92 -7.42 9.55
CA GLN A 8 4.09 -6.30 8.63
C GLN A 8 2.83 -5.42 8.55
N LEU A 9 1.64 -6.03 8.60
CA LEU A 9 0.39 -5.29 8.65
C LEU A 9 0.23 -4.54 9.97
N TYR A 10 0.70 -5.14 11.07
CA TYR A 10 0.68 -4.51 12.39
C TYR A 10 1.53 -3.24 12.39
N GLU A 11 2.75 -3.31 11.86
CA GLU A 11 3.62 -2.14 11.68
C GLU A 11 2.99 -1.08 10.76
N ILE A 12 2.34 -1.49 9.67
CA ILE A 12 1.62 -0.55 8.79
C ILE A 12 0.49 0.16 9.57
N ALA A 13 -0.30 -0.58 10.35
CA ALA A 13 -1.36 0.02 11.17
C ALA A 13 -0.79 1.01 12.20
N MET A 14 0.29 0.64 12.89
CA MET A 14 0.99 1.52 13.84
C MET A 14 1.51 2.80 13.18
N VAL A 15 2.08 2.70 11.97
CA VAL A 15 2.58 3.86 11.21
C VAL A 15 1.44 4.73 10.70
N LEU A 16 0.36 4.13 10.19
CA LEU A 16 -0.82 4.89 9.75
C LEU A 16 -1.42 5.70 10.91
N GLU A 17 -1.55 5.10 12.08
CA GLU A 17 -2.04 5.76 13.29
C GLU A 17 -1.10 6.90 13.74
N SER A 18 0.20 6.60 13.88
CA SER A 18 1.18 7.59 14.38
C SER A 18 1.51 8.71 13.38
N SER A 19 1.29 8.50 12.08
CA SER A 19 1.55 9.50 11.04
C SER A 19 0.62 10.72 11.13
N GLY A 20 -0.57 10.55 11.72
CA GLY A 20 -1.64 11.55 11.73
C GLY A 20 -2.17 11.93 10.34
N GLN A 21 -1.77 11.23 9.28
CA GLN A 21 -2.19 11.50 7.91
C GLN A 21 -3.51 10.81 7.61
N GLN A 22 -4.31 11.43 6.73
CA GLN A 22 -5.49 10.76 6.19
C GLN A 22 -5.08 9.67 5.21
N PHE A 23 -5.76 8.52 5.24
CA PHE A 23 -5.41 7.40 4.40
C PHE A 23 -6.61 6.63 3.87
N ILE A 24 -6.40 5.96 2.74
CA ILE A 24 -7.24 4.85 2.27
C ILE A 24 -6.34 3.61 2.25
N TRP A 25 -6.70 2.58 3.00
CA TRP A 25 -5.93 1.34 3.07
C TRP A 25 -6.75 0.17 2.54
N VAL A 26 -6.33 -0.37 1.39
CA VAL A 26 -6.98 -1.52 0.76
C VAL A 26 -6.30 -2.81 1.20
N ILE A 27 -7.03 -3.66 1.93
CA ILE A 27 -6.52 -4.93 2.47
C ILE A 27 -7.36 -6.11 1.97
N ARG A 28 -6.71 -7.24 1.67
CA ARG A 28 -7.40 -8.47 1.26
C ARG A 28 -7.56 -9.41 2.46
N ARG A 29 -8.38 -8.98 3.43
CA ARG A 29 -8.80 -9.77 4.61
C ARG A 29 -10.26 -9.53 4.90
N GLU A 30 -10.99 -10.61 5.17
CA GLU A 30 -12.35 -10.53 5.65
C GLU A 30 -12.37 -10.03 7.09
N LYS A 31 -13.48 -9.39 7.52
CA LYS A 31 -13.63 -8.94 8.90
C LYS A 31 -14.05 -10.14 9.73
N ASN A 32 -13.09 -10.83 10.33
CA ASN A 32 -13.40 -11.95 11.21
C ASN A 32 -13.71 -11.43 12.61
N LYS A 33 -15.01 -11.29 12.94
CA LYS A 33 -15.47 -10.71 14.21
C LYS A 33 -15.14 -11.57 15.44
N GLU A 34 -14.82 -12.84 15.24
CA GLU A 34 -14.64 -13.82 16.32
C GLU A 34 -13.18 -13.98 16.76
N LYS A 35 -12.22 -13.43 16.01
CA LYS A 35 -10.79 -13.53 16.33
C LYS A 35 -10.14 -12.16 16.28
N ASN A 36 -9.49 -11.80 17.39
CA ASN A 36 -8.46 -10.78 17.34
C ASN A 36 -7.28 -11.38 16.55
N GLU A 37 -7.24 -11.10 15.25
CA GLU A 37 -6.28 -11.73 14.33
C GLU A 37 -4.84 -11.21 14.50
N GLY A 38 -4.59 -10.30 15.46
CA GLY A 38 -3.25 -9.86 15.86
C GLY A 38 -2.46 -9.06 14.81
N TRP A 39 -3.03 -8.81 13.63
CA TRP A 39 -2.38 -8.05 12.55
C TRP A 39 -2.58 -6.55 12.63
N GLN A 40 -3.36 -6.06 13.60
CA GLN A 40 -3.52 -4.63 13.89
C GLN A 40 -3.63 -4.41 15.40
N PRO A 41 -3.30 -3.21 15.90
CA PRO A 41 -3.51 -2.85 17.30
C PRO A 41 -4.99 -2.93 17.71
N ASP A 42 -5.24 -3.29 18.97
CA ASP A 42 -6.59 -3.32 19.54
C ASP A 42 -7.25 -1.94 19.41
N GLY A 43 -8.48 -1.90 18.91
CA GLY A 43 -9.23 -0.66 18.71
C GLY A 43 -8.73 0.26 17.59
N PHE A 44 -7.79 -0.19 16.74
CA PHE A 44 -7.26 0.61 15.63
C PHE A 44 -8.36 1.17 14.71
N GLU A 45 -9.28 0.33 14.23
CA GLU A 45 -10.35 0.81 13.32
C GLU A 45 -11.25 1.88 13.97
N GLU A 46 -11.54 1.74 15.27
CA GLU A 46 -12.37 2.71 16.00
C GLU A 46 -11.65 4.06 16.17
N ARG A 47 -10.34 4.04 16.43
CA ARG A 47 -9.53 5.26 16.53
C ARG A 47 -9.36 5.96 15.17
N MET A 48 -9.31 5.19 14.08
CA MET A 48 -9.10 5.74 12.73
C MET A 48 -10.39 6.10 11.99
N LYS A 49 -11.59 5.92 12.59
CA LYS A 49 -12.88 6.13 11.89
C LYS A 49 -13.06 7.50 11.23
N ASP A 50 -12.44 8.54 11.79
CA ASP A 50 -12.58 9.94 11.33
C ASP A 50 -11.41 10.38 10.44
N THR A 51 -10.33 9.60 10.37
CA THR A 51 -9.06 9.96 9.71
C THR A 51 -8.66 8.97 8.62
N GLY A 52 -9.17 7.74 8.63
CA GLY A 52 -8.78 6.69 7.69
C GLY A 52 -9.94 5.83 7.22
N LEU A 53 -9.85 5.36 5.98
CA LEU A 53 -10.80 4.43 5.39
C LEU A 53 -10.12 3.10 5.10
N ILE A 54 -10.61 2.00 5.68
CA ILE A 54 -10.12 0.65 5.41
C ILE A 54 -11.09 -0.05 4.47
N ILE A 55 -10.62 -0.38 3.26
CA ILE A 55 -11.40 -1.09 2.25
C ILE A 55 -10.94 -2.55 2.22
N ARG A 56 -11.89 -3.48 2.40
CA ARG A 56 -11.62 -4.92 2.35
C ARG A 56 -11.92 -5.46 0.96
N GLY A 57 -10.96 -6.18 0.36
CA GLY A 57 -11.10 -6.79 -0.96
C GLY A 57 -10.61 -5.88 -2.08
N TRP A 58 -11.53 -5.24 -2.79
CA TRP A 58 -11.24 -4.43 -3.98
C TRP A 58 -11.70 -2.98 -3.80
N ALA A 59 -10.95 -2.05 -4.38
CA ALA A 59 -11.27 -0.63 -4.43
C ALA A 59 -11.12 -0.11 -5.86
N PRO A 60 -11.90 0.91 -6.27
CA PRO A 60 -11.78 1.51 -7.59
C PRO A 60 -10.52 2.39 -7.68
N GLN A 61 -9.35 1.76 -7.81
CA GLN A 61 -8.04 2.40 -7.71
C GLN A 61 -7.91 3.64 -8.62
N VAL A 62 -8.32 3.55 -9.88
CA VAL A 62 -8.26 4.69 -10.82
C VAL A 62 -9.09 5.87 -10.32
N LEU A 63 -10.32 5.63 -9.83
CA LEU A 63 -11.18 6.70 -9.31
C LEU A 63 -10.61 7.33 -8.04
N ILE A 64 -9.95 6.52 -7.20
CA ILE A 64 -9.26 7.02 -6.01
C ILE A 64 -8.10 7.93 -6.43
N LEU A 65 -7.24 7.46 -7.35
CA LEU A 65 -6.06 8.22 -7.80
C LEU A 65 -6.40 9.49 -8.57
N ASP A 66 -7.52 9.51 -9.29
CA ASP A 66 -8.00 10.71 -10.00
C ASP A 66 -8.61 11.76 -9.06
N HIS A 67 -8.84 11.42 -7.79
CA HIS A 67 -9.46 12.33 -6.83
C HIS A 67 -8.45 13.35 -6.27
N LYS A 68 -8.78 14.65 -6.36
CA LYS A 68 -7.90 15.77 -5.95
C LYS A 68 -7.41 15.75 -4.49
N ALA A 69 -8.12 15.03 -3.61
CA ALA A 69 -7.70 14.89 -2.21
C ALA A 69 -6.55 13.87 -2.02
N VAL A 70 -6.23 13.06 -3.04
CA VAL A 70 -5.15 12.08 -2.96
C VAL A 70 -3.82 12.76 -3.27
N GLY A 71 -3.03 12.98 -2.22
CA GLY A 71 -1.69 13.57 -2.31
C GLY A 71 -0.57 12.56 -2.55
N GLY A 72 -0.82 11.26 -2.36
CA GLY A 72 0.19 10.25 -2.59
C GLY A 72 -0.32 8.83 -2.61
N PHE A 73 0.46 7.93 -3.21
CA PHE A 73 0.10 6.52 -3.34
C PHE A 73 1.29 5.60 -3.03
N LEU A 74 1.15 4.78 -1.98
CA LEU A 74 2.06 3.70 -1.67
C LEU A 74 1.75 2.48 -2.54
N THR A 75 2.66 2.11 -3.43
CA THR A 75 2.44 1.08 -4.45
C THR A 75 3.46 -0.04 -4.39
N HIS A 76 3.02 -1.26 -4.71
CA HIS A 76 3.89 -2.41 -4.89
C HIS A 76 4.62 -2.43 -6.25
N CYS A 77 4.47 -1.38 -7.06
CA CYS A 77 5.12 -1.23 -8.36
C CYS A 77 4.70 -2.27 -9.42
N GLY A 78 3.50 -2.84 -9.31
CA GLY A 78 2.90 -3.58 -10.42
C GLY A 78 2.63 -2.65 -11.61
N TRP A 79 2.88 -3.10 -12.84
CA TRP A 79 2.88 -2.23 -14.02
C TRP A 79 1.58 -1.46 -14.24
N ASN A 80 0.42 -2.08 -13.99
CA ASN A 80 -0.87 -1.39 -14.08
C ASN A 80 -0.97 -0.23 -13.08
N SER A 81 -0.61 -0.48 -11.82
CA SER A 81 -0.65 0.55 -10.77
C SER A 81 0.36 1.66 -11.04
N THR A 82 1.54 1.32 -11.57
CA THR A 82 2.55 2.29 -12.02
C THR A 82 1.98 3.17 -13.14
N SER A 83 1.37 2.58 -14.16
CA SER A 83 0.82 3.33 -15.31
C SER A 83 -0.32 4.26 -14.89
N GLU A 84 -1.20 3.81 -13.99
CA GLU A 84 -2.29 4.63 -13.43
C GLU A 84 -1.77 5.81 -12.60
N GLY A 85 -0.72 5.59 -11.79
CA GLY A 85 -0.06 6.65 -11.03
C GLY A 85 0.59 7.71 -11.94
N LEU A 86 1.25 7.26 -13.02
CA LEU A 86 1.84 8.16 -14.02
C LEU A 86 0.75 9.01 -14.72
N SER A 87 -0.38 8.42 -15.09
CA SER A 87 -1.45 9.14 -15.80
C SER A 87 -2.19 10.14 -14.92
N THR A 88 -2.27 9.89 -13.61
CA THR A 88 -2.97 10.76 -12.65
C THR A 88 -2.06 11.83 -12.04
N GLY A 89 -0.74 11.73 -12.22
CA GLY A 89 0.23 12.68 -11.69
C GLY A 89 0.42 12.58 -10.17
N VAL A 90 -0.06 11.52 -9.53
CA VAL A 90 0.06 11.31 -8.09
C VAL A 90 1.50 10.93 -7.74
N SER A 91 2.07 11.58 -6.72
CA SER A 91 3.38 11.21 -6.16
C SER A 91 3.30 9.83 -5.51
N MET A 92 4.26 8.95 -5.80
CA MET A 92 4.24 7.60 -5.25
C MET A 92 5.41 7.30 -4.34
N VAL A 93 5.13 6.41 -3.40
CA VAL A 93 6.10 5.74 -2.56
C VAL A 93 6.16 4.27 -3.01
N THR A 94 7.33 3.78 -3.36
CA THR A 94 7.51 2.43 -3.94
C THR A 94 7.85 1.42 -2.86
N TRP A 95 7.13 0.30 -2.85
CA TRP A 95 7.34 -0.86 -1.98
C TRP A 95 7.22 -2.16 -2.78
N PRO A 96 8.15 -2.46 -3.71
CA PRO A 96 8.09 -3.68 -4.50
C PRO A 96 8.15 -4.94 -3.61
N VAL A 97 7.50 -6.01 -4.07
CA VAL A 97 7.37 -7.25 -3.30
C VAL A 97 7.98 -8.45 -4.01
N PHE A 98 7.80 -8.58 -5.32
CA PHE A 98 8.35 -9.69 -6.10
C PHE A 98 8.52 -9.36 -7.59
N GLY A 99 9.32 -10.17 -8.28
CA GLY A 99 9.39 -10.21 -9.73
C GLY A 99 9.76 -8.87 -10.37
N GLU A 100 8.99 -8.48 -11.37
CA GLU A 100 9.20 -7.29 -12.20
C GLU A 100 9.01 -5.96 -11.45
N GLN A 101 8.38 -5.99 -10.28
CA GLN A 101 8.09 -4.81 -9.48
C GLN A 101 9.35 -4.03 -9.09
N PHE A 102 10.45 -4.74 -8.83
CA PHE A 102 11.73 -4.11 -8.53
C PHE A 102 12.34 -3.40 -9.74
N TYR A 103 12.14 -3.91 -10.96
CA TYR A 103 12.56 -3.20 -12.17
C TYR A 103 11.69 -1.96 -12.42
N ASN A 104 10.39 -2.09 -12.19
CA ASN A 104 9.46 -0.96 -12.27
C ASN A 104 9.82 0.13 -11.25
N GLU A 105 10.17 -0.24 -10.02
CA GLU A 105 10.68 0.70 -9.01
C GLU A 105 11.92 1.45 -9.52
N LYS A 106 12.93 0.74 -10.06
CA LYS A 106 14.15 1.39 -10.57
C LYS A 106 13.86 2.35 -11.71
N LEU A 107 12.94 1.97 -12.61
CA LEU A 107 12.52 2.85 -13.71
C LEU A 107 11.98 4.18 -13.16
N VAL A 108 11.10 4.15 -12.16
CA VAL A 108 10.41 5.35 -11.68
C VAL A 108 11.21 6.15 -10.66
N THR A 109 12.11 5.52 -9.90
CA THR A 109 12.91 6.16 -8.86
C THR A 109 14.31 6.56 -9.34
N GLU A 110 15.02 5.72 -10.11
CA GLU A 110 16.41 5.97 -10.52
C GLU A 110 16.49 6.66 -11.90
N ILE A 111 15.67 6.21 -12.85
CA ILE A 111 15.71 6.69 -14.24
C ILE A 111 14.83 7.94 -14.40
N LEU A 112 13.53 7.82 -14.16
CA LEU A 112 12.58 8.93 -14.31
C LEU A 112 12.66 9.93 -13.15
N ARG A 113 13.08 9.48 -11.96
CA ARG A 113 13.29 10.32 -10.76
C ARG A 113 12.06 11.10 -10.34
N ILE A 114 10.90 10.46 -10.45
CA ILE A 114 9.60 11.08 -10.18
C ILE A 114 8.99 10.63 -8.86
N TRP A 115 9.44 9.49 -8.31
CA TRP A 115 8.90 8.87 -7.10
C TRP A 115 10.00 8.47 -6.11
N ILE A 116 9.61 8.08 -4.89
CA ILE A 116 10.52 7.79 -3.77
C ILE A 116 10.42 6.32 -3.36
N SER A 117 11.56 5.66 -3.13
CA SER A 117 11.61 4.30 -2.58
C SER A 117 11.65 4.29 -1.06
N ILE A 118 10.97 3.32 -0.45
CA ILE A 118 11.13 3.03 0.98
C ILE A 118 12.43 2.26 1.30
N GLY A 119 13.19 1.86 0.28
CA GLY A 119 14.40 1.05 0.44
C GLY A 119 14.12 -0.44 0.67
N ALA A 120 13.14 -1.01 -0.03
CA ALA A 120 12.92 -2.46 0.00
C ALA A 120 14.06 -3.22 -0.71
N LEU A 121 15.08 -3.64 0.04
CA LEU A 121 16.27 -4.29 -0.52
C LEU A 121 16.15 -5.83 -0.66
N LYS A 122 15.16 -6.44 -0.01
CA LYS A 122 15.01 -7.91 0.00
C LYS A 122 14.07 -8.39 -1.10
N TRP A 123 14.65 -9.09 -2.07
CA TRP A 123 13.92 -9.80 -3.10
C TRP A 123 13.27 -11.05 -2.49
N ARG A 124 11.95 -11.16 -2.59
CA ARG A 124 11.26 -12.42 -2.30
C ARG A 124 11.08 -13.17 -3.62
N LEU A 125 11.88 -14.21 -3.83
CA LEU A 125 11.64 -15.18 -4.89
C LEU A 125 10.31 -15.89 -4.56
N VAL A 126 9.30 -15.69 -5.40
CA VAL A 126 8.14 -16.58 -5.41
C VAL A 126 8.61 -17.83 -6.14
N ILE A 127 9.13 -18.81 -5.40
CA ILE A 127 9.39 -20.14 -5.95
C ILE A 127 8.02 -20.81 -6.04
N GLY A 128 7.45 -20.87 -7.25
CA GLY A 128 6.16 -21.51 -7.49
C GLY A 128 6.24 -23.02 -7.32
N GLY A 129 5.19 -23.60 -6.72
CA GLY A 129 4.98 -25.04 -6.51
C GLY A 129 4.08 -25.29 -5.32
#